data_AF-A0A7C6TI61-F1
#
_entry.id   AF-A0A7C6TI61-F1
#
_cell.length_a   1.000
_cell.length_b   1.000
_cell.length_c   1.000
_cell.angle_alpha   90.00
_cell.angle_beta   90.00
_cell.angle_gamma   90.00
#
_symmetry.space_group_name_H-M   'P 1'
#
loop_
_entity.id
_entity.type
_entity.pdbx_description
1 polymer ?
#
loop_
_entity_poly.entity_id
_entity_poly.type
_entity_poly.pdbx_seq_one_letter_code
_entity_poly.pdbx_strand_id
1 'polypeptide(L)'
;MADKFSVRFSRSVAFEAGNYAFYLTADDGARLYIDGALVINKINKWRGSLRGTATYRHAQHITAGVHDIVVEYYEDKGDARVRLQWINEDVHPVDQWRAEYFTNADLSGEPAVVRNEEAIDFKWGERSPAPGIPSDYFSARFTRPFYSEAGTRVFFTEADDRVRLWVDKWAPGTEIINSWDKVQLWSSKNQSMNEPGWYFVTIEYAEFSGGARLRAFDLYGAKSGSWGVEYFDDYDWKSSHQDDPDILTNRTPDASEVKTYDNEPGIKFNAGEMPKGISKDDFAVRFTRYIDLNGKYKFTVDHDDGVRVWIDGVLCIDKWKGGRRTDSYTIDLHDGVHVIKVEFYDGAAAAICDLTWSKQ
;
A
#
# COMPACT_ATOMS: atom_id res chain seq x y z
N MET A 1 -20.85 -6.48 27.41
CA MET A 1 -21.03 -5.43 26.38
C MET A 1 -22.53 -5.18 26.23
N ALA A 2 -22.93 -4.02 25.70
CA ALA A 2 -24.33 -3.73 25.45
C ALA A 2 -24.68 -4.19 24.04
N ASP A 3 -25.70 -5.04 23.93
CA ASP A 3 -26.26 -5.55 22.66
C ASP A 3 -27.69 -5.00 22.49
N LYS A 4 -28.26 -5.12 21.28
CA LYS A 4 -29.66 -4.75 20.99
C LYS A 4 -30.01 -3.31 21.31
N PHE A 5 -29.17 -2.38 20.88
CA PHE A 5 -29.40 -0.95 21.06
C PHE A 5 -29.40 -0.21 19.72
N SER A 6 -29.89 1.02 19.74
CA SER A 6 -29.80 1.91 18.60
C SER A 6 -29.42 3.32 19.05
N VAL A 7 -28.74 4.04 18.18
CA VAL A 7 -28.31 5.42 18.41
C VAL A 7 -28.64 6.26 17.19
N ARG A 8 -29.06 7.50 17.41
CA ARG A 8 -29.20 8.51 16.35
C ARG A 8 -28.27 9.67 16.68
N PHE A 9 -27.37 9.97 15.76
CA PHE A 9 -26.49 11.14 15.79
C PHE A 9 -27.01 12.17 14.80
N SER A 10 -26.99 13.44 15.19
CA SER A 10 -27.37 14.55 14.30
C SER A 10 -26.43 15.72 14.52
N ARG A 11 -25.98 16.34 13.43
CA ARG A 11 -25.18 17.56 13.46
C ARG A 11 -25.40 18.37 12.18
N SER A 12 -25.48 19.69 12.31
CA SER A 12 -25.39 20.61 11.18
C SER A 12 -23.92 20.96 10.91
N VAL A 13 -23.49 20.83 9.66
CA VAL A 13 -22.08 21.02 9.22
C VAL A 13 -22.07 22.02 8.07
N ALA A 14 -21.17 23.01 8.15
CA ALA A 14 -20.92 23.90 7.02
C ALA A 14 -19.97 23.20 6.03
N PHE A 15 -20.37 23.15 4.77
CA PHE A 15 -19.58 22.64 3.67
C PHE A 15 -19.25 23.76 2.69
N GLU A 16 -18.08 23.64 2.06
CA GLU A 16 -17.82 24.32 0.78
C GLU A 16 -18.56 23.57 -0.33
N ALA A 17 -18.82 24.26 -1.45
CA ALA A 17 -19.39 23.59 -2.61
C ALA A 17 -18.38 22.59 -3.18
N GLY A 18 -18.84 21.39 -3.54
CA GLY A 18 -17.99 20.39 -4.18
C GLY A 18 -18.59 19.00 -4.24
N ASN A 19 -17.88 18.08 -4.88
CA ASN A 19 -18.22 16.67 -4.90
C ASN A 19 -17.71 15.99 -3.64
N TYR A 20 -18.61 15.50 -2.79
CA TYR A 20 -18.27 14.80 -1.56
C TYR A 20 -18.58 13.32 -1.66
N ALA A 21 -17.68 12.49 -1.14
CA ALA A 21 -17.95 11.09 -0.85
C ALA A 21 -18.05 10.87 0.66
N PHE A 22 -19.19 10.33 1.09
CA PHE A 22 -19.47 9.93 2.47
C PHE A 22 -19.23 8.43 2.62
N TYR A 23 -18.53 8.07 3.69
CA TYR A 23 -18.19 6.70 4.06
C TYR A 23 -18.78 6.41 5.43
N LEU A 24 -19.84 5.61 5.46
CA LEU A 24 -20.50 5.17 6.67
C LEU A 24 -20.07 3.74 6.97
N THR A 25 -19.25 3.56 7.99
CA THR A 25 -18.81 2.26 8.45
C THR A 25 -19.60 1.83 9.67
N ALA A 26 -20.12 0.61 9.67
CA ALA A 26 -20.95 0.09 10.76
C ALA A 26 -20.77 -1.41 10.98
N ASP A 27 -20.87 -1.80 12.24
CA ASP A 27 -21.09 -3.14 12.76
C ASP A 27 -22.08 -2.95 13.92
N ASP A 28 -23.36 -3.28 13.82
CA ASP A 28 -24.08 -3.87 12.69
C ASP A 28 -24.60 -2.83 11.65
N GLY A 29 -25.85 -2.38 11.78
CA GLY A 29 -26.61 -1.72 10.72
C GLY A 29 -26.65 -0.21 10.86
N ALA A 30 -26.55 0.53 9.74
CA ALA A 30 -26.63 1.98 9.79
C ALA A 30 -27.36 2.64 8.59
N ARG A 31 -27.82 3.87 8.80
CA ARG A 31 -28.38 4.78 7.79
C ARG A 31 -27.70 6.14 7.85
N LEU A 32 -27.56 6.77 6.69
CA LEU A 32 -27.12 8.16 6.55
C LEU A 32 -28.20 8.99 5.88
N TYR A 33 -28.47 10.16 6.44
CA TYR A 33 -29.30 11.18 5.84
C TYR A 33 -28.50 12.48 5.68
N ILE A 34 -28.73 13.16 4.56
CA ILE A 34 -28.20 14.49 4.25
C ILE A 34 -29.41 15.37 3.91
N ASP A 35 -29.61 16.46 4.66
CA ASP A 35 -30.77 17.37 4.56
C ASP A 35 -32.13 16.63 4.59
N GLY A 36 -32.20 15.59 5.41
CA GLY A 36 -33.38 14.73 5.54
C GLY A 36 -33.56 13.69 4.43
N ALA A 37 -32.78 13.72 3.36
CA ALA A 37 -32.79 12.69 2.32
C ALA A 37 -31.99 11.45 2.77
N LEU A 38 -32.59 10.26 2.70
CA LEU A 38 -31.92 8.99 3.00
C LEU A 38 -30.97 8.61 1.87
N VAL A 39 -29.67 8.67 2.11
CA VAL A 39 -28.63 8.42 1.09
C VAL A 39 -27.93 7.07 1.26
N ILE A 40 -27.83 6.55 2.49
CA ILE A 40 -27.35 5.18 2.75
C ILE A 40 -28.40 4.46 3.60
N ASN A 41 -28.86 3.28 3.15
CA ASN A 41 -29.84 2.48 3.87
C ASN A 41 -29.35 1.03 4.05
N LYS A 42 -28.68 0.76 5.19
CA LYS A 42 -28.05 -0.54 5.47
C LYS A 42 -28.45 -1.13 6.82
N ILE A 43 -29.54 -0.65 7.41
CA ILE A 43 -30.07 -1.17 8.68
C ILE A 43 -30.73 -2.56 8.56
N ASN A 44 -31.07 -3.00 7.34
CA ASN A 44 -31.98 -4.12 7.07
C ASN A 44 -31.41 -5.21 6.13
N LYS A 45 -30.11 -5.55 6.15
CA LYS A 45 -29.61 -6.67 5.31
C LYS A 45 -30.03 -8.05 5.91
N TRP A 46 -31.35 -8.25 6.04
CA TRP A 46 -32.14 -9.45 6.31
C TRP A 46 -31.68 -10.38 7.46
N ARG A 47 -32.28 -10.16 8.66
CA ARG A 47 -32.57 -11.11 9.77
C ARG A 47 -31.62 -12.31 9.98
N GLY A 48 -30.30 -12.11 9.88
CA GLY A 48 -29.32 -13.16 10.20
C GLY A 48 -27.91 -13.00 9.58
N SER A 49 -27.65 -11.95 8.78
CA SER A 49 -26.42 -11.85 7.97
C SER A 49 -25.59 -10.55 8.11
N LEU A 50 -25.90 -9.64 9.04
CA LEU A 50 -24.90 -8.63 9.40
C LEU A 50 -23.84 -9.35 10.23
N ARG A 51 -22.72 -9.66 9.59
CA ARG A 51 -21.58 -10.31 10.23
C ARG A 51 -20.39 -9.42 9.96
N GLY A 52 -20.07 -8.60 10.96
CA GLY A 52 -18.85 -7.81 10.98
C GLY A 52 -19.00 -6.44 10.34
N THR A 53 -17.92 -5.70 10.49
CA THR A 53 -17.81 -4.29 10.14
C THR A 53 -17.71 -4.09 8.61
N ALA A 54 -18.54 -3.18 8.08
CA ALA A 54 -18.57 -2.85 6.65
C ALA A 54 -18.67 -1.34 6.40
N THR A 55 -17.97 -0.83 5.37
CA THR A 55 -18.04 0.59 4.96
C THR A 55 -18.86 0.77 3.69
N TYR A 56 -19.83 1.69 3.75
CA TYR A 56 -20.70 2.06 2.64
C TYR A 56 -20.36 3.45 2.12
N ARG A 57 -20.15 3.57 0.81
CA ARG A 57 -19.84 4.83 0.13
C ARG A 57 -21.09 5.43 -0.54
N HIS A 58 -21.30 6.74 -0.39
CA HIS A 58 -22.25 7.54 -1.16
C HIS A 58 -21.57 8.81 -1.65
N ALA A 59 -21.56 9.05 -2.96
CA ALA A 59 -21.00 10.28 -3.54
C ALA A 59 -22.13 11.20 -4.02
N GLN A 60 -22.00 12.49 -3.72
CA GLN A 60 -22.98 13.50 -4.07
C GLN A 60 -22.33 14.89 -4.12
N HIS A 61 -22.80 15.73 -5.02
CA HIS A 61 -22.47 17.15 -5.02
C HIS A 61 -23.17 17.85 -3.85
N ILE A 62 -22.40 18.54 -3.01
CA ILE A 62 -22.89 19.32 -1.87
C ILE A 62 -22.73 20.80 -2.22
N THR A 63 -23.78 21.58 -1.98
CA THR A 63 -23.74 23.04 -2.15
C THR A 63 -22.98 23.71 -1.01
N ALA A 64 -22.46 24.92 -1.22
CA ALA A 64 -21.88 25.68 -0.11
C ALA A 64 -22.99 26.06 0.89
N GLY A 65 -22.71 25.91 2.18
CA GLY A 65 -23.64 26.26 3.25
C GLY A 65 -23.75 25.21 4.34
N VAL A 66 -24.72 25.41 5.24
CA VAL A 66 -24.97 24.49 6.35
C VAL A 66 -25.92 23.38 5.90
N HIS A 67 -25.48 22.14 6.07
CA HIS A 67 -26.23 20.93 5.76
C HIS A 67 -26.47 20.09 7.01
N ASP A 68 -27.63 19.43 7.10
CA ASP A 68 -27.98 18.55 8.21
C ASP A 68 -27.52 17.12 7.93
N ILE A 69 -26.66 16.59 8.80
CA ILE A 69 -26.14 15.22 8.71
C ILE A 69 -26.73 14.39 9.85
N VAL A 70 -27.42 13.31 9.51
CA VAL A 70 -28.00 12.38 10.48
C VAL A 70 -27.51 10.96 10.22
N VAL A 71 -26.96 10.32 11.24
CA VAL A 71 -26.62 8.90 11.23
C VAL A 71 -27.56 8.19 12.20
N GLU A 72 -28.13 7.08 11.74
CA GLU A 72 -28.80 6.14 12.63
C GLU A 72 -28.07 4.82 12.60
N TYR A 73 -27.92 4.22 13.77
CA TYR A 73 -27.15 3.02 13.98
C TYR A 73 -27.93 2.05 14.85
N TYR A 74 -27.80 0.76 14.55
CA TYR A 74 -28.38 -0.35 15.29
C TYR A 74 -27.31 -1.41 15.51
N GLU A 75 -27.17 -1.85 16.75
CA GLU A 75 -26.34 -2.98 17.16
C GLU A 75 -27.22 -4.16 17.55
N ASP A 76 -27.02 -5.33 16.93
CA ASP A 76 -27.70 -6.56 17.32
C ASP A 76 -26.92 -7.30 18.40
N LYS A 77 -25.65 -7.61 18.13
CA LYS A 77 -24.77 -8.39 19.02
C LYS A 77 -23.29 -8.24 18.64
N GLY A 78 -22.42 -8.27 19.65
CA GLY A 78 -20.98 -8.39 19.44
C GLY A 78 -20.26 -7.04 19.46
N ASP A 79 -19.43 -6.80 18.45
CA ASP A 79 -18.61 -5.59 18.38
C ASP A 79 -19.44 -4.41 17.86
N ALA A 80 -19.82 -3.50 18.76
CA ALA A 80 -20.55 -2.30 18.38
C ALA A 80 -19.62 -1.21 17.81
N ARG A 81 -19.71 -0.90 16.52
CA ARG A 81 -18.91 0.15 15.86
C ARG A 81 -19.73 0.96 14.86
N VAL A 82 -19.60 2.28 14.91
CA VAL A 82 -20.12 3.16 13.85
C VAL A 82 -19.19 4.36 13.66
N ARG A 83 -18.98 4.72 12.39
CA ARG A 83 -18.15 5.86 12.00
C ARG A 83 -18.68 6.47 10.71
N LEU A 84 -18.78 7.79 10.68
CA LEU A 84 -19.01 8.54 9.45
C LEU A 84 -17.75 9.36 9.14
N GLN A 85 -17.22 9.19 7.93
CA GLN A 85 -16.17 10.02 7.37
C GLN A 85 -16.66 10.60 6.04
N TRP A 86 -16.13 11.74 5.61
CA TRP A 86 -16.37 12.28 4.28
C TRP A 86 -15.13 12.95 3.71
N ILE A 87 -15.03 12.95 2.39
CA ILE A 87 -13.92 13.53 1.63
C ILE A 87 -14.53 14.45 0.56
N ASN A 88 -14.02 15.68 0.44
CA ASN A 88 -14.26 16.50 -0.73
C ASN A 88 -13.33 15.99 -1.85
N GLU A 89 -13.88 15.27 -2.82
CA GLU A 89 -13.12 14.62 -3.89
C GLU A 89 -12.62 15.61 -4.94
N ASP A 90 -13.16 16.84 -4.99
CA ASP A 90 -12.58 17.90 -5.82
C ASP A 90 -11.25 18.41 -5.27
N VAL A 91 -11.03 18.26 -3.95
CA VAL A 91 -9.81 18.69 -3.25
C VAL A 91 -8.88 17.50 -2.98
N HIS A 92 -9.43 16.36 -2.60
CA HIS A 92 -8.71 15.14 -2.24
C HIS A 92 -9.29 13.95 -3.02
N PRO A 93 -8.80 13.71 -4.25
CA PRO A 93 -9.27 12.60 -5.08
C PRO A 93 -9.13 11.24 -4.38
N VAL A 94 -10.08 10.34 -4.64
CA VAL A 94 -10.15 9.00 -4.02
C VAL A 94 -8.93 8.12 -4.34
N ASP A 95 -8.25 8.41 -5.44
CA ASP A 95 -7.08 7.70 -5.92
C ASP A 95 -5.75 8.29 -5.43
N GLN A 96 -5.80 9.39 -4.65
CA GLN A 96 -4.63 10.02 -4.05
C GLN A 96 -4.64 9.90 -2.52
N TRP A 97 -3.45 9.93 -1.93
CA TRP A 97 -3.29 10.03 -0.49
C TRP A 97 -3.46 11.46 -0.04
N ARG A 98 -4.35 11.68 0.93
CA ARG A 98 -4.35 12.94 1.68
C ARG A 98 -3.21 12.89 2.70
N ALA A 99 -2.18 13.70 2.48
CA ALA A 99 -1.00 13.83 3.32
C ALA A 99 -1.10 15.06 4.21
N GLU A 100 -0.91 14.86 5.51
CA GLU A 100 -0.88 15.89 6.54
C GLU A 100 0.51 15.88 7.17
N TYR A 101 1.26 16.97 7.08
CA TYR A 101 2.59 17.11 7.67
C TYR A 101 2.56 18.03 8.89
N PHE A 102 3.20 17.60 9.97
CA PHE A 102 3.26 18.29 11.25
C PHE A 102 4.71 18.69 11.54
N THR A 103 4.89 19.82 12.24
CA THR A 103 6.22 20.34 12.60
C THR A 103 6.79 19.73 13.90
N ASN A 104 6.26 18.58 14.30
CA ASN A 104 6.61 17.83 15.51
C ASN A 104 6.55 16.33 15.18
N ALA A 105 7.21 15.50 15.99
CA ALA A 105 7.24 14.04 15.80
C ALA A 105 6.02 13.31 16.41
N ASP A 106 5.10 14.01 17.09
CA ASP A 106 4.00 13.41 17.86
C ASP A 106 2.62 13.56 17.20
N LEU A 107 2.56 14.10 15.99
CA LEU A 107 1.33 14.40 15.24
C LEU A 107 0.37 15.30 16.03
N SER A 108 0.92 16.22 16.82
CA SER A 108 0.15 17.12 17.67
C SER A 108 -0.22 18.42 16.96
N GLY A 109 -1.38 18.96 17.33
CA GLY A 109 -1.90 20.21 16.76
C GLY A 109 -2.45 20.05 15.34
N GLU A 110 -2.60 21.19 14.65
CA GLU A 110 -3.02 21.25 13.26
C GLU A 110 -1.83 20.95 12.33
N PRO A 111 -2.04 20.24 11.22
CA PRO A 111 -0.98 20.04 10.22
C PRO A 111 -0.57 21.36 9.58
N ALA A 112 0.73 21.58 9.44
CA ALA A 112 1.28 22.77 8.81
C ALA A 112 1.18 22.72 7.28
N VAL A 113 1.17 21.52 6.69
CA VAL A 113 0.95 21.31 5.25
C VAL A 113 -0.05 20.17 5.06
N VAL A 114 -1.06 20.40 4.22
CA VAL A 114 -1.98 19.38 3.74
C VAL A 114 -1.94 19.38 2.21
N ARG A 115 -1.67 18.23 1.59
CA ARG A 115 -1.65 18.07 0.13
C ARG A 115 -1.99 16.65 -0.30
N ASN A 116 -2.10 16.47 -1.62
CA ASN A 116 -2.26 15.15 -2.20
C ASN A 116 -0.91 14.56 -2.60
N GLU A 117 -0.77 13.26 -2.37
CA GLU A 117 0.38 12.46 -2.79
C GLU A 117 -0.12 11.28 -3.62
N GLU A 118 0.49 11.04 -4.76
CA GLU A 118 0.09 9.92 -5.64
C GLU A 118 0.49 8.57 -5.05
N ALA A 119 1.64 8.54 -4.37
CA ALA A 119 2.20 7.34 -3.76
C ALA A 119 2.88 7.67 -2.42
N ILE A 120 3.05 6.63 -1.60
CA ILE A 120 3.88 6.70 -0.40
C ILE A 120 5.23 6.08 -0.76
N ASP A 121 6.09 6.86 -1.41
CA ASP A 121 7.46 6.47 -1.78
C ASP A 121 8.40 7.68 -1.66
N PHE A 122 8.74 8.02 -0.42
CA PHE A 122 9.48 9.21 -0.06
C PHE A 122 10.92 8.87 0.35
N LYS A 123 11.87 9.54 -0.31
CA LYS A 123 13.32 9.50 -0.01
C LYS A 123 13.80 10.92 0.29
N TRP A 124 13.40 11.45 1.44
CA TRP A 124 13.74 12.81 1.83
C TRP A 124 15.24 12.93 2.15
N GLY A 125 15.84 11.91 2.77
CA GLY A 125 17.19 11.99 3.33
C GLY A 125 17.21 13.03 4.44
N GLU A 126 18.27 13.85 4.53
CA GLU A 126 18.38 14.91 5.54
C GLU A 126 17.57 16.19 5.20
N ARG A 127 16.62 16.11 4.26
CA ARG A 127 15.87 17.27 3.75
C ARG A 127 14.44 17.29 4.28
N SER A 128 13.89 18.50 4.36
CA SER A 128 12.49 18.72 4.68
C SER A 128 11.53 18.21 3.57
N PRO A 129 10.36 17.65 3.94
CA PRO A 129 9.35 17.17 2.99
C PRO A 129 8.59 18.28 2.27
N ALA A 130 8.54 19.48 2.85
CA ALA A 130 7.84 20.65 2.31
C ALA A 130 8.28 21.95 3.01
N PRO A 131 8.22 23.11 2.33
CA PRO A 131 8.42 24.40 2.98
C PRO A 131 7.54 24.54 4.24
N GLY A 132 8.15 24.93 5.36
CA GLY A 132 7.46 25.06 6.65
C GLY A 132 7.50 23.81 7.53
N ILE A 133 8.01 22.68 7.04
CA ILE A 133 8.28 21.47 7.83
C ILE A 133 9.79 21.42 8.13
N PRO A 134 10.22 21.11 9.37
CA PRO A 134 11.64 20.92 9.66
C PRO A 134 12.20 19.66 8.98
N SER A 135 13.53 19.58 8.80
CA SER A 135 14.17 18.37 8.26
C SER A 135 14.15 17.20 9.26
N ASP A 136 14.25 17.50 10.56
CA ASP A 136 14.20 16.53 11.66
C ASP A 136 12.99 16.82 12.55
N TYR A 137 12.60 15.86 13.39
CA TYR A 137 11.51 16.00 14.36
C TYR A 137 10.17 16.42 13.73
N PHE A 138 9.85 15.89 12.56
CA PHE A 138 8.55 16.08 11.91
C PHE A 138 7.75 14.78 11.91
N SER A 139 6.46 14.88 11.60
CA SER A 139 5.62 13.70 11.40
C SER A 139 4.65 13.92 10.26
N ALA A 140 4.11 12.82 9.75
CA ALA A 140 3.13 12.85 8.68
C ALA A 140 2.02 11.82 8.93
N ARG A 141 0.80 12.17 8.52
CA ARG A 141 -0.33 11.25 8.42
C ARG A 141 -0.80 11.18 6.98
N PHE A 142 -0.89 9.96 6.47
CA PHE A 142 -1.43 9.67 5.14
C PHE A 142 -2.72 8.89 5.30
N THR A 143 -3.77 9.35 4.64
CA THR A 143 -5.08 8.68 4.65
C THR A 143 -5.60 8.53 3.25
N ARG A 144 -6.15 7.35 2.95
CA ARG A 144 -6.82 7.10 1.68
C ARG A 144 -7.90 6.03 1.84
N PRO A 145 -9.12 6.24 1.30
CA PRO A 145 -10.07 5.16 1.12
C PRO A 145 -9.63 4.26 -0.03
N PHE A 146 -9.73 2.96 0.12
CA PHE A 146 -9.47 2.01 -0.95
C PHE A 146 -10.53 0.93 -0.98
N TYR A 147 -10.84 0.45 -2.18
CA TYR A 147 -11.72 -0.70 -2.36
C TYR A 147 -10.89 -1.97 -2.42
N SER A 148 -11.35 -3.01 -1.72
CA SER A 148 -10.76 -4.33 -1.78
C SER A 148 -11.82 -5.39 -2.01
N GLU A 149 -11.48 -6.41 -2.80
CA GLU A 149 -12.15 -7.71 -2.76
C GLU A 149 -11.88 -8.42 -1.42
N ALA A 150 -12.67 -9.46 -1.13
CA ALA A 150 -12.39 -10.36 -0.02
C ALA A 150 -11.09 -11.13 -0.26
N GLY A 151 -10.35 -11.40 0.82
CA GLY A 151 -9.10 -12.15 0.76
C GLY A 151 -8.04 -11.61 1.70
N THR A 152 -6.84 -12.17 1.65
CA THR A 152 -5.71 -11.64 2.43
C THR A 152 -4.95 -10.64 1.59
N ARG A 153 -4.79 -9.42 2.11
CA ARG A 153 -3.86 -8.40 1.61
C ARG A 153 -2.61 -8.36 2.46
N VAL A 154 -1.49 -8.00 1.84
CA VAL A 154 -0.25 -7.73 2.56
C VAL A 154 -0.04 -6.23 2.56
N PHE A 155 0.10 -5.65 3.74
CA PHE A 155 0.55 -4.27 3.90
C PHE A 155 2.03 -4.29 4.30
N PHE A 156 2.80 -3.37 3.75
CA PHE A 156 4.18 -3.18 4.18
C PHE A 156 4.51 -1.70 4.34
N THR A 157 5.50 -1.44 5.19
CA THR A 157 6.10 -0.13 5.38
C THR A 157 7.61 -0.26 5.43
N GLU A 158 8.31 0.55 4.66
CA GLU A 158 9.70 0.93 4.90
C GLU A 158 9.71 2.27 5.60
N ALA A 159 10.31 2.39 6.78
CA ALA A 159 10.33 3.66 7.48
C ALA A 159 11.64 3.85 8.26
N ASP A 160 12.24 5.00 8.04
CA ASP A 160 13.27 5.57 8.89
C ASP A 160 12.77 6.97 9.24
N ASP A 161 12.33 7.27 10.46
CA ASP A 161 12.38 6.44 11.67
C ASP A 161 11.14 5.53 11.92
N ARG A 162 10.02 6.10 12.35
CA ARG A 162 8.92 5.36 13.00
C ARG A 162 7.67 5.33 12.15
N VAL A 163 6.96 4.21 12.18
CA VAL A 163 5.73 4.04 11.39
C VAL A 163 4.69 3.19 12.10
N ARG A 164 3.43 3.50 11.85
CA ARG A 164 2.29 2.65 12.17
C ARG A 164 1.22 2.74 11.08
N LEU A 165 0.56 1.62 10.84
CA LEU A 165 -0.42 1.47 9.78
C LEU A 165 -1.67 0.79 10.30
N TRP A 166 -2.84 1.29 9.89
CA TRP A 166 -4.14 0.69 10.14
C TRP A 166 -4.86 0.43 8.82
N VAL A 167 -5.61 -0.66 8.80
CA VAL A 167 -6.81 -0.79 7.97
C VAL A 167 -8.00 -0.58 8.88
N ASP A 168 -8.79 0.46 8.60
CA ASP A 168 -9.87 0.98 9.45
C ASP A 168 -9.44 1.23 10.91
N LYS A 169 -8.86 2.39 11.18
CA LYS A 169 -8.42 2.79 12.52
C LYS A 169 -9.59 2.95 13.49
N TRP A 170 -9.95 1.92 14.26
CA TRP A 170 -11.12 1.90 15.17
C TRP A 170 -10.84 2.45 16.56
N ALA A 171 -9.70 2.04 17.11
CA ALA A 171 -9.25 2.42 18.44
C ALA A 171 -7.72 2.37 18.47
N PRO A 172 -7.06 3.04 19.43
CA PRO A 172 -5.66 2.78 19.72
C PRO A 172 -5.43 1.28 19.95
N GLY A 173 -4.32 0.72 19.45
CA GLY A 173 -4.01 -0.69 19.62
C GLY A 173 -4.53 -1.62 18.51
N THR A 174 -5.26 -1.11 17.51
CA THR A 174 -5.70 -1.89 16.33
C THR A 174 -4.79 -1.73 15.11
N GLU A 175 -3.57 -1.21 15.31
CA GLU A 175 -2.55 -1.12 14.28
C GLU A 175 -2.27 -2.52 13.72
N ILE A 176 -2.19 -2.65 12.39
CA ILE A 176 -1.77 -3.90 11.76
C ILE A 176 -0.25 -3.93 11.61
N ILE A 177 0.39 -2.76 11.55
CA ILE A 177 1.84 -2.56 11.71
C ILE A 177 2.03 -1.50 12.79
N ASN A 178 2.82 -1.81 13.82
CA ASN A 178 3.19 -0.85 14.86
C ASN A 178 4.69 -0.95 15.18
N SER A 179 5.44 -0.02 14.60
CA SER A 179 6.86 0.20 14.85
C SER A 179 7.05 1.61 15.41
N TRP A 180 6.16 2.02 16.33
CA TRP A 180 6.18 3.36 16.93
C TRP A 180 7.10 3.48 18.16
N ASP A 181 7.50 2.36 18.75
CA ASP A 181 8.38 2.33 19.94
C ASP A 181 9.78 1.77 19.61
N LYS A 182 10.01 1.42 18.35
CA LYS A 182 11.27 0.86 17.84
C LYS A 182 11.52 1.38 16.44
N VAL A 183 12.78 1.66 16.10
CA VAL A 183 13.16 1.87 14.71
C VAL A 183 13.18 0.50 14.05
N GLN A 184 12.27 0.27 13.11
CA GLN A 184 12.20 -0.95 12.33
C GLN A 184 12.02 -0.54 10.87
N LEU A 185 13.14 -0.58 10.15
CA LEU A 185 13.22 -0.15 8.76
C LEU A 185 12.19 -0.82 7.87
N TRP A 186 11.88 -2.09 8.11
CA TRP A 186 10.88 -2.82 7.33
C TRP A 186 9.88 -3.56 8.20
N SER A 187 8.59 -3.37 7.93
CA SER A 187 7.51 -4.07 8.61
C SER A 187 6.46 -4.53 7.59
N SER A 188 5.86 -5.70 7.81
CA SER A 188 4.77 -6.20 6.98
C SER A 188 3.71 -6.90 7.80
N LYS A 189 2.48 -6.95 7.28
CA LYS A 189 1.36 -7.65 7.91
C LYS A 189 0.36 -8.16 6.88
N ASN A 190 -0.04 -9.42 7.06
CA ASN A 190 -1.24 -9.97 6.44
C ASN A 190 -2.49 -9.43 7.11
N GLN A 191 -3.36 -8.80 6.33
CA GLN A 191 -4.67 -8.31 6.74
C GLN A 191 -5.75 -9.06 5.96
N SER A 192 -6.65 -9.72 6.68
CA SER A 192 -7.84 -10.31 6.07
C SER A 192 -8.87 -9.22 5.79
N MET A 193 -9.31 -9.17 4.53
CA MET A 193 -10.42 -8.35 4.04
C MET A 193 -11.63 -9.28 4.01
N ASN A 194 -12.55 -9.12 4.97
CA ASN A 194 -13.61 -10.08 5.23
C ASN A 194 -14.63 -10.20 4.08
N GLU A 195 -14.92 -9.07 3.43
CA GLU A 195 -15.84 -9.00 2.29
C GLU A 195 -15.39 -7.93 1.29
N PRO A 196 -15.88 -7.97 0.04
CA PRO A 196 -15.62 -6.89 -0.91
C PRO A 196 -16.21 -5.58 -0.39
N GLY A 197 -15.40 -4.53 -0.27
CA GLY A 197 -15.83 -3.31 0.37
C GLY A 197 -14.79 -2.19 0.37
N TRP A 198 -15.23 -1.03 0.87
CA TRP A 198 -14.35 0.09 1.14
C TRP A 198 -13.70 -0.04 2.51
N TYR A 199 -12.46 0.38 2.56
CA TYR A 199 -11.62 0.41 3.77
C TYR A 199 -10.82 1.70 3.78
N PHE A 200 -10.38 2.14 4.95
CA PHE A 200 -9.46 3.26 5.09
C PHE A 200 -8.08 2.75 5.48
N VAL A 201 -7.07 3.06 4.67
CA VAL A 201 -5.69 2.94 5.14
C VAL A 201 -5.31 4.25 5.79
N THR A 202 -4.77 4.15 6.99
CA THR A 202 -4.08 5.26 7.66
C THR A 202 -2.64 4.84 7.89
N ILE A 203 -1.70 5.70 7.52
CA ILE A 203 -0.28 5.54 7.82
C ILE A 203 0.12 6.77 8.61
N GLU A 204 0.76 6.55 9.75
CA GLU A 204 1.42 7.61 10.48
C GLU A 204 2.91 7.33 10.53
N TYR A 205 3.69 8.38 10.34
CA TYR A 205 5.14 8.35 10.28
C TYR A 205 5.70 9.48 11.14
N ALA A 206 6.82 9.25 11.81
CA ALA A 206 7.54 10.27 12.55
C ALA A 206 9.04 10.13 12.30
N GLU A 207 9.66 11.25 11.96
CA GLU A 207 11.10 11.41 11.87
C GLU A 207 11.61 12.10 13.13
N PHE A 208 12.72 11.61 13.69
CA PHE A 208 13.38 12.22 14.83
C PHE A 208 14.70 12.85 14.43
N SER A 209 15.55 12.13 13.70
CA SER A 209 16.83 12.68 13.27
C SER A 209 17.47 11.89 12.13
N GLY A 210 18.10 12.59 11.20
CA GLY A 210 18.95 11.97 10.20
C GLY A 210 18.26 11.78 8.86
N GLY A 211 18.28 10.57 8.33
CA GLY A 211 17.79 10.28 7.00
C GLY A 211 16.32 9.90 7.00
N ALA A 212 15.44 10.80 6.58
CA ALA A 212 14.01 10.52 6.54
C ALA A 212 13.61 9.71 5.29
N ARG A 213 12.95 8.57 5.50
CA ARG A 213 12.40 7.71 4.44
C ARG A 213 11.05 7.12 4.85
N LEU A 214 10.09 7.15 3.94
CA LEU A 214 8.83 6.42 4.11
C LEU A 214 8.38 5.83 2.78
N ARG A 215 8.26 4.51 2.75
CA ARG A 215 7.67 3.78 1.63
C ARG A 215 6.55 2.90 2.14
N ALA A 216 5.41 2.92 1.49
CA ALA A 216 4.32 2.00 1.80
C ALA A 216 3.52 1.73 0.54
N PHE A 217 3.22 0.46 0.27
CA PHE A 217 2.38 0.11 -0.86
C PHE A 217 1.11 -0.56 -0.38
N ASP A 218 0.01 -0.14 -1.02
CA ASP A 218 -1.17 -0.98 -1.15
C ASP A 218 -0.94 -1.88 -2.37
N LEU A 219 -0.80 -3.17 -2.11
CA LEU A 219 -0.68 -4.16 -3.16
C LEU A 219 -2.07 -4.42 -3.71
N TYR A 220 -2.42 -3.66 -4.74
CA TYR A 220 -3.50 -4.07 -5.63
C TYR A 220 -3.18 -5.47 -6.18
N GLY A 221 -3.80 -6.48 -5.59
CA GLY A 221 -4.00 -7.77 -6.24
C GLY A 221 -2.79 -8.69 -6.40
N ALA A 222 -1.67 -8.45 -5.72
CA ALA A 222 -0.63 -9.47 -5.64
C ALA A 222 -1.15 -10.65 -4.81
N LYS A 223 -1.73 -11.63 -5.51
CA LYS A 223 -2.16 -12.89 -4.91
C LYS A 223 -0.93 -13.51 -4.23
N SER A 224 -1.03 -13.75 -2.93
CA SER A 224 -0.09 -14.59 -2.19
C SER A 224 0.22 -15.85 -3.03
N GLY A 225 1.49 -16.06 -3.35
CA GLY A 225 1.97 -17.26 -4.04
C GLY A 225 2.19 -17.16 -5.56
N SER A 226 2.03 -15.99 -6.21
CA SER A 226 2.40 -15.79 -7.62
C SER A 226 3.31 -14.58 -7.82
N TRP A 227 4.03 -14.54 -8.94
CA TRP A 227 4.84 -13.39 -9.34
C TRP A 227 4.02 -12.41 -10.17
N GLY A 228 4.01 -11.14 -9.77
CA GLY A 228 3.69 -10.04 -10.69
C GLY A 228 4.90 -9.80 -11.60
N VAL A 229 4.65 -9.67 -12.91
CA VAL A 229 5.69 -9.52 -13.93
C VAL A 229 5.38 -8.29 -14.78
N GLU A 230 6.28 -7.33 -14.81
CA GLU A 230 6.18 -6.10 -15.60
C GLU A 230 7.30 -6.08 -16.63
N TYR A 231 6.97 -5.87 -17.90
CA TYR A 231 7.93 -5.85 -19.01
C TYR A 231 8.11 -4.43 -19.52
N PHE A 232 9.35 -4.06 -19.82
CA PHE A 232 9.75 -2.76 -20.33
C PHE A 232 10.52 -2.99 -21.63
N ASP A 233 9.92 -2.64 -22.76
CA ASP A 233 10.54 -2.77 -24.07
C ASP A 233 11.51 -1.60 -24.36
N ASP A 234 12.28 -1.72 -25.44
CA ASP A 234 13.27 -0.72 -25.88
C ASP A 234 14.22 -0.27 -24.76
N TYR A 235 14.69 -1.23 -23.95
CA TYR A 235 15.64 -1.00 -22.87
C TYR A 235 17.09 -1.00 -23.39
N ASP A 236 17.62 0.19 -23.69
CA ASP A 236 19.04 0.34 -24.03
C ASP A 236 19.93 0.34 -22.79
N TRP A 237 20.46 -0.84 -22.43
CA TRP A 237 21.35 -0.99 -21.28
C TRP A 237 22.70 -0.27 -21.41
N LYS A 238 23.12 0.13 -22.62
CA LYS A 238 24.43 0.78 -22.86
C LYS A 238 24.39 2.27 -22.60
N SER A 239 23.26 2.92 -22.85
CA SER A 239 23.04 4.34 -22.51
C SER A 239 22.35 4.52 -21.16
N SER A 240 21.81 3.44 -20.57
CA SER A 240 21.19 3.47 -19.26
C SER A 240 22.24 3.70 -18.15
N HIS A 241 21.87 4.45 -17.11
CA HIS A 241 22.75 4.72 -15.97
C HIS A 241 22.91 3.42 -15.17
N GLN A 242 23.89 2.60 -15.53
CA GLN A 242 24.09 1.25 -14.96
C GLN A 242 24.26 1.25 -13.45
N ASP A 243 24.66 2.38 -12.85
CA ASP A 243 24.82 2.54 -11.40
C ASP A 243 23.54 2.99 -10.68
N ASP A 244 22.45 3.28 -11.38
CA ASP A 244 21.17 3.67 -10.79
C ASP A 244 20.30 2.42 -10.52
N PRO A 245 20.13 2.00 -9.24
CA PRO A 245 19.29 0.86 -8.88
C PRO A 245 17.79 1.11 -9.08
N ASP A 246 17.35 2.35 -9.30
CA ASP A 246 15.94 2.71 -9.45
C ASP A 246 15.57 3.00 -10.91
N ILE A 247 16.36 2.52 -11.87
CA ILE A 247 16.21 2.87 -13.29
C ILE A 247 14.85 2.50 -13.92
N LEU A 248 14.15 1.52 -13.34
CA LEU A 248 12.80 1.14 -13.77
C LEU A 248 11.69 1.79 -12.93
N THR A 249 12.01 2.44 -11.81
CA THR A 249 11.02 2.87 -10.80
C THR A 249 10.00 3.88 -11.36
N ASN A 250 10.43 4.75 -12.28
CA ASN A 250 9.57 5.76 -12.91
C ASN A 250 9.16 5.41 -14.36
N ARG A 251 9.41 4.18 -14.81
CA ARG A 251 8.94 3.72 -16.13
C ARG A 251 7.56 3.09 -15.99
N THR A 252 6.66 3.42 -16.91
CA THR A 252 5.41 2.67 -17.11
C THR A 252 5.76 1.39 -17.88
N PRO A 253 5.29 0.20 -17.45
CA PRO A 253 5.52 -1.03 -18.19
C PRO A 253 4.70 -1.10 -19.47
N ASP A 254 5.28 -1.71 -20.51
CA ASP A 254 4.63 -1.95 -21.81
C ASP A 254 3.67 -3.15 -21.75
N ALA A 255 3.93 -4.09 -20.84
CA ALA A 255 3.04 -5.21 -20.54
C ALA A 255 3.14 -5.63 -19.07
N SER A 256 2.07 -6.21 -18.52
CA SER A 256 2.04 -6.74 -17.16
C SER A 256 1.26 -8.05 -17.08
N GLU A 257 1.76 -9.03 -16.31
CA GLU A 257 1.16 -10.35 -16.14
C GLU A 257 1.28 -10.85 -14.69
N VAL A 258 0.53 -11.90 -14.36
CA VAL A 258 0.71 -12.68 -13.13
C VAL A 258 1.11 -14.10 -13.53
N LYS A 259 2.27 -14.58 -13.08
CA LYS A 259 2.85 -15.87 -13.45
C LYS A 259 3.19 -16.75 -12.24
N THR A 260 3.16 -18.05 -12.47
CA THR A 260 3.80 -19.08 -11.63
C THR A 260 4.87 -19.76 -12.46
N TYR A 261 5.98 -20.16 -11.86
CA TYR A 261 7.10 -20.77 -12.57
C TYR A 261 7.29 -22.24 -12.21
N ASP A 262 7.92 -23.03 -13.09
CA ASP A 262 8.15 -24.46 -12.83
C ASP A 262 8.99 -24.74 -11.57
N ASN A 263 9.79 -23.77 -11.11
CA ASN A 263 10.62 -23.86 -9.92
C ASN A 263 10.07 -23.04 -8.73
N GLU A 264 8.73 -22.94 -8.61
CA GLU A 264 8.09 -22.33 -7.43
C GLU A 264 8.76 -22.79 -6.11
N PRO A 265 9.04 -21.87 -5.17
CA PRO A 265 8.61 -20.48 -5.17
C PRO A 265 9.50 -19.51 -5.99
N GLY A 266 10.53 -20.01 -6.67
CA GLY A 266 11.50 -19.24 -7.46
C GLY A 266 10.96 -18.64 -8.76
N ILE A 267 11.90 -18.14 -9.59
CA ILE A 267 11.65 -17.69 -10.97
C ILE A 267 12.39 -18.66 -11.89
N LYS A 268 11.76 -19.10 -12.97
CA LYS A 268 12.42 -19.77 -14.09
C LYS A 268 12.03 -19.06 -15.38
N PHE A 269 12.77 -18.01 -15.71
CA PHE A 269 12.43 -17.12 -16.81
C PHE A 269 13.32 -17.37 -18.02
N ASN A 270 12.68 -17.49 -19.19
CA ASN A 270 13.31 -17.46 -20.50
C ASN A 270 12.44 -16.66 -21.47
N ALA A 271 13.05 -15.98 -22.44
CA ALA A 271 12.32 -15.16 -23.43
C ALA A 271 11.59 -15.99 -24.52
N GLY A 272 11.32 -17.27 -24.29
CA GLY A 272 10.66 -18.15 -25.25
C GLY A 272 9.23 -17.72 -25.60
N GLU A 273 8.52 -17.11 -24.64
CA GLU A 273 7.13 -16.64 -24.78
C GLU A 273 6.95 -15.27 -24.11
N MET A 274 7.43 -14.22 -24.80
CA MET A 274 7.21 -12.83 -24.41
C MET A 274 5.78 -12.38 -24.72
N PRO A 275 5.19 -11.45 -23.94
CA PRO A 275 3.92 -10.85 -24.26
C PRO A 275 3.96 -10.14 -25.62
N LYS A 276 2.80 -10.01 -26.26
CA LYS A 276 2.69 -9.28 -27.53
C LYS A 276 3.17 -7.84 -27.34
N GLY A 277 4.12 -7.42 -28.19
CA GLY A 277 4.64 -6.04 -28.18
C GLY A 277 5.88 -5.85 -27.33
N ILE A 278 6.45 -6.93 -26.78
CA ILE A 278 7.78 -6.90 -26.16
C ILE A 278 8.78 -7.57 -27.08
N SER A 279 9.93 -6.93 -27.28
CA SER A 279 11.04 -7.43 -28.07
C SER A 279 11.72 -8.63 -27.39
N LYS A 280 12.43 -9.43 -28.19
CA LYS A 280 13.15 -10.62 -27.68
C LYS A 280 14.49 -10.30 -27.03
N ASP A 281 15.03 -9.14 -27.37
CA ASP A 281 16.27 -8.56 -26.88
C ASP A 281 15.96 -7.09 -26.54
N ASP A 282 16.88 -6.39 -25.88
CA ASP A 282 16.73 -4.98 -25.50
C ASP A 282 15.46 -4.73 -24.67
N PHE A 283 15.23 -5.57 -23.66
CA PHE A 283 14.11 -5.43 -22.74
C PHE A 283 14.57 -5.52 -21.28
N ALA A 284 13.73 -5.02 -20.37
CA ALA A 284 13.85 -5.27 -18.95
C ALA A 284 12.57 -5.85 -18.38
N VAL A 285 12.70 -6.59 -17.28
CA VAL A 285 11.58 -7.21 -16.57
C VAL A 285 11.72 -6.94 -15.09
N ARG A 286 10.61 -6.55 -14.45
CA ARG A 286 10.48 -6.54 -13.00
C ARG A 286 9.58 -7.67 -12.56
N PHE A 287 10.11 -8.53 -11.71
CA PHE A 287 9.36 -9.55 -10.99
C PHE A 287 9.15 -9.09 -9.56
N THR A 288 7.91 -9.19 -9.06
CA THR A 288 7.59 -8.89 -7.68
C THR A 288 6.79 -10.03 -7.06
N ARG A 289 7.24 -10.51 -5.89
CA ARG A 289 6.54 -11.55 -5.11
C ARG A 289 6.49 -11.19 -3.64
N TYR A 290 5.39 -11.63 -3.03
CA TYR A 290 5.17 -11.61 -1.60
C TYR A 290 5.20 -13.05 -1.08
N ILE A 291 6.07 -13.33 -0.11
CA ILE A 291 6.20 -14.67 0.45
C ILE A 291 6.47 -14.64 1.95
N ASP A 292 5.77 -15.50 2.70
CA ASP A 292 6.01 -15.70 4.13
C ASP A 292 7.26 -16.56 4.34
N LEU A 293 8.28 -16.00 4.97
CA LEU A 293 9.56 -16.66 5.27
C LEU A 293 9.99 -16.31 6.70
N ASN A 294 10.86 -17.15 7.28
CA ASN A 294 11.54 -16.81 8.52
C ASN A 294 12.89 -17.49 8.69
N GLY A 295 13.79 -16.78 9.35
CA GLY A 295 15.17 -17.19 9.59
C GLY A 295 16.06 -16.96 8.38
N LYS A 296 17.20 -17.64 8.39
CA LYS A 296 18.27 -17.40 7.43
C LYS A 296 18.04 -18.11 6.09
N TYR A 297 18.07 -17.35 5.00
CA TYR A 297 17.94 -17.86 3.64
C TYR A 297 19.11 -17.43 2.76
N LYS A 298 19.50 -18.30 1.83
CA LYS A 298 20.40 -17.97 0.72
C LYS A 298 19.60 -17.90 -0.57
N PHE A 299 19.56 -16.72 -1.17
CA PHE A 299 18.99 -16.48 -2.50
C PHE A 299 20.09 -16.61 -3.55
N THR A 300 19.82 -17.30 -4.65
CA THR A 300 20.75 -17.54 -5.75
C THR A 300 20.03 -17.28 -7.07
N VAL A 301 20.64 -16.48 -7.95
CA VAL A 301 20.10 -16.15 -9.26
C VAL A 301 21.11 -16.47 -10.35
N ASP A 302 20.72 -17.29 -11.32
CA ASP A 302 21.44 -17.50 -12.59
C ASP A 302 20.81 -16.59 -13.63
N HIS A 303 21.61 -15.71 -14.24
CA HIS A 303 21.09 -14.66 -15.09
C HIS A 303 22.00 -14.38 -16.29
N ASP A 304 21.40 -14.00 -17.41
CA ASP A 304 22.03 -13.55 -18.65
C ASP A 304 21.02 -12.61 -19.31
N ASP A 305 21.14 -11.28 -19.31
CA ASP A 305 22.28 -10.44 -18.92
C ASP A 305 22.30 -10.01 -17.44
N GLY A 306 21.83 -8.82 -17.08
CA GLY A 306 22.07 -8.20 -15.78
C GLY A 306 20.89 -8.35 -14.82
N VAL A 307 21.17 -8.44 -13.52
CA VAL A 307 20.13 -8.62 -12.50
C VAL A 307 20.37 -7.76 -11.27
N ARG A 308 19.26 -7.39 -10.63
CA ARG A 308 19.22 -6.85 -9.28
C ARG A 308 18.14 -7.56 -8.48
N VAL A 309 18.46 -7.91 -7.24
CA VAL A 309 17.52 -8.55 -6.33
C VAL A 309 17.42 -7.72 -5.07
N TRP A 310 16.20 -7.32 -4.74
CA TRP A 310 15.86 -6.69 -3.47
C TRP A 310 15.01 -7.63 -2.64
N ILE A 311 15.32 -7.69 -1.35
CA ILE A 311 14.48 -8.33 -0.35
C ILE A 311 14.14 -7.26 0.65
N ASP A 312 12.85 -6.98 0.81
CA ASP A 312 12.35 -5.93 1.70
C ASP A 312 12.99 -4.56 1.41
N GLY A 313 13.12 -4.24 0.12
CA GLY A 313 13.72 -2.98 -0.33
C GLY A 313 15.25 -2.90 -0.19
N VAL A 314 15.91 -3.85 0.48
CA VAL A 314 17.37 -3.92 0.58
C VAL A 314 17.92 -4.52 -0.71
N LEU A 315 18.81 -3.79 -1.40
CA LEU A 315 19.51 -4.29 -2.59
C LEU A 315 20.53 -5.36 -2.19
N CYS A 316 20.14 -6.63 -2.32
CA CYS A 316 20.92 -7.79 -1.91
C CYS A 316 21.91 -8.24 -3.00
N ILE A 317 21.50 -8.17 -4.27
CA ILE A 317 22.34 -8.51 -5.42
C ILE A 317 22.29 -7.34 -6.39
N ASP A 318 23.45 -6.79 -6.75
CA ASP A 318 23.58 -5.71 -7.74
C ASP A 318 24.61 -6.09 -8.81
N LYS A 319 24.09 -6.59 -9.94
CA LYS A 319 24.86 -7.16 -11.05
C LYS A 319 24.28 -6.69 -12.39
N TRP A 320 24.19 -5.38 -12.56
CA TRP A 320 23.64 -4.75 -13.76
C TRP A 320 24.65 -4.65 -14.91
N LYS A 321 25.17 -5.79 -15.38
CA LYS A 321 26.18 -5.87 -16.45
C LYS A 321 25.95 -7.09 -17.34
N GLY A 322 26.27 -6.96 -18.62
CA GLY A 322 26.07 -8.03 -19.61
C GLY A 322 26.88 -9.31 -19.33
N GLY A 323 26.37 -10.41 -19.86
CA GLY A 323 26.89 -11.76 -19.84
C GLY A 323 26.41 -12.61 -18.66
N ARG A 324 26.31 -13.92 -18.92
CA ARG A 324 25.82 -14.91 -17.95
C ARG A 324 26.65 -15.02 -16.67
N ARG A 325 25.98 -14.97 -15.52
CA ARG A 325 26.58 -15.18 -14.19
C ARG A 325 25.59 -15.86 -13.25
N THR A 326 26.14 -16.38 -12.16
CA THR A 326 25.34 -16.84 -11.03
C THR A 326 25.82 -16.12 -9.77
N ASP A 327 24.90 -15.43 -9.11
CA ASP A 327 25.18 -14.63 -7.93
C ASP A 327 24.27 -15.07 -6.77
N SER A 328 24.73 -14.85 -5.53
CA SER A 328 23.96 -15.24 -4.35
C SER A 328 24.14 -14.29 -3.18
N TYR A 329 23.12 -14.20 -2.34
CA TYR A 329 23.12 -13.39 -1.12
C TYR A 329 22.43 -14.14 0.01
N THR A 330 22.96 -14.03 1.22
CA THR A 330 22.38 -14.64 2.42
C THR A 330 21.86 -13.56 3.35
N ILE A 331 20.59 -13.67 3.75
CA ILE A 331 19.90 -12.73 4.62
C ILE A 331 19.19 -13.47 5.75
N ASP A 332 19.12 -12.86 6.93
CA ASP A 332 18.30 -13.33 8.04
C ASP A 332 16.97 -12.58 8.02
N LEU A 333 15.88 -13.32 7.84
CA LEU A 333 14.53 -12.78 7.68
C LEU A 333 13.78 -12.92 9.01
N HIS A 334 13.16 -11.82 9.44
CA HIS A 334 12.23 -11.87 10.57
C HIS A 334 10.99 -12.69 10.21
N ASP A 335 10.17 -13.06 11.19
CA ASP A 335 8.89 -13.72 10.88
C ASP A 335 7.99 -12.79 10.04
N GLY A 336 7.40 -13.31 8.97
CA GLY A 336 6.33 -12.64 8.23
C GLY A 336 6.51 -12.66 6.71
N VAL A 337 5.71 -11.83 6.03
CA VAL A 337 5.76 -11.72 4.57
C VAL A 337 6.85 -10.77 4.13
N HIS A 338 7.71 -11.25 3.25
CA HIS A 338 8.79 -10.49 2.62
C HIS A 338 8.45 -10.17 1.18
N VAL A 339 8.96 -9.03 0.71
CA VAL A 339 8.85 -8.62 -0.69
C VAL A 339 10.15 -8.96 -1.38
N ILE A 340 10.07 -9.84 -2.38
CA ILE A 340 11.18 -10.11 -3.27
C ILE A 340 10.90 -9.35 -4.57
N LYS A 341 11.74 -8.37 -4.87
CA LYS A 341 11.76 -7.69 -6.17
C LYS A 341 12.99 -8.16 -6.93
N VAL A 342 12.82 -8.57 -8.17
CA VAL A 342 13.92 -8.85 -9.09
C VAL A 342 13.75 -7.92 -10.28
N GLU A 343 14.77 -7.16 -10.63
CA GLU A 343 14.85 -6.49 -11.91
C GLU A 343 15.91 -7.19 -12.73
N PHE A 344 15.62 -7.44 -13.99
CA PHE A 344 16.45 -8.16 -14.93
C PHE A 344 16.43 -7.40 -16.26
N TYR A 345 17.54 -7.38 -16.98
CA TYR A 345 17.54 -6.95 -18.37
C TYR A 345 18.23 -7.97 -19.24
N ASP A 346 17.81 -8.00 -20.51
CA ASP A 346 18.48 -8.71 -21.58
C ASP A 346 18.74 -7.73 -22.72
N GLY A 347 20.00 -7.63 -23.14
CA GLY A 347 20.42 -6.73 -24.21
C GLY A 347 20.72 -7.46 -25.52
N ALA A 348 20.90 -8.77 -25.49
CA ALA A 348 21.05 -9.61 -26.68
C ALA A 348 21.07 -11.09 -26.32
N ALA A 349 20.73 -11.92 -27.31
CA ALA A 349 20.83 -13.37 -27.29
C ALA A 349 19.80 -14.04 -26.36
N ALA A 350 20.25 -14.90 -25.45
CA ALA A 350 19.34 -15.75 -24.68
C ALA A 350 19.10 -15.15 -23.30
N ALA A 351 17.91 -14.59 -23.10
CA ALA A 351 17.49 -14.12 -21.79
C ALA A 351 17.26 -15.26 -20.81
N ILE A 352 17.98 -15.25 -19.70
CA ILE A 352 17.84 -16.19 -18.58
C ILE A 352 17.73 -15.39 -17.28
N CYS A 353 16.75 -15.71 -16.44
CA CYS A 353 16.68 -15.21 -15.07
C CYS A 353 16.04 -16.26 -14.17
N ASP A 354 16.87 -17.08 -13.54
CA ASP A 354 16.46 -18.20 -12.71
C ASP A 354 16.79 -17.92 -11.24
N LEU A 355 15.80 -17.45 -10.47
CA LEU A 355 15.94 -17.21 -9.03
C LEU A 355 15.51 -18.44 -8.23
N THR A 356 16.32 -18.84 -7.25
CA THR A 356 16.00 -19.88 -6.27
C THR A 356 16.45 -19.45 -4.87
N TRP A 357 15.92 -20.08 -3.81
CA TRP A 357 16.44 -19.91 -2.47
C TRP A 357 16.27 -21.15 -1.60
N SER A 358 17.12 -21.25 -0.58
CA SER A 358 17.09 -22.33 0.41
C SER A 358 17.30 -21.78 1.82
N LYS A 359 16.55 -22.35 2.77
CA LYS A 359 16.74 -22.09 4.20
C LYS A 359 18.10 -22.68 4.63
N GLN A 360 18.84 -21.94 5.45
CA GLN A 360 20.20 -22.29 5.91
C GLN A 360 20.21 -22.97 7.28
#